data_AF-A0A392TE85-F1
#
_entry.id   AF-A0A392TE85-F1
#
_cell.length_a   1.000
_cell.length_b   1.000
_cell.length_c   1.000
_cell.angle_alpha   90.00
_cell.angle_beta   90.00
_cell.angle_gamma   90.00
#
_symmetry.space_group_name_H-M   'P 1'
#
loop_
_entity.id
_entity.type
_entity.pdbx_description
1 polymer ?
#
loop_
_entity_poly.entity_id
_entity_poly.type
_entity_poly.pdbx_seq_one_letter_code
_entity_poly.pdbx_strand_id
1 'polypeptide(L)' 'MCIPLSGIDVIFGINWLIFNQVHINCCAKTVVFPKLEEESQLLSTKQVKESVKEQVELFAVFASLKLESKVKVEELSVV' A
#
# COMPACT_ATOMS: atom_id res chain seq x y z
N MET A 1 20.85 29.89 -0.80
CA MET A 1 20.10 30.17 0.45
C MET A 1 20.18 28.92 1.30
N CYS A 2 20.87 28.96 2.44
CA CYS A 2 20.96 27.82 3.35
C CYS A 2 20.07 28.11 4.55
N ILE A 3 19.11 27.23 4.84
CA ILE A 3 18.27 27.32 6.04
C ILE A 3 18.90 26.41 7.08
N PRO A 4 19.61 26.95 8.09
CA PRO A 4 20.15 26.13 9.17
C PRO A 4 18.99 25.64 10.03
N LEU A 5 18.74 24.34 9.98
CA LEU A 5 17.69 23.68 10.76
C LEU A 5 18.32 23.10 12.03
N SER A 6 18.16 23.79 13.16
CA SER A 6 18.59 23.30 14.47
C SER A 6 17.54 22.35 15.05
N GLY A 7 17.98 21.25 15.67
CA GLY A 7 17.11 20.30 16.37
C GLY A 7 16.37 19.31 15.45
N ILE A 8 16.82 19.12 14.22
CA ILE A 8 16.28 18.12 13.28
C ILE A 8 17.39 17.14 12.92
N ASP A 9 17.22 15.87 13.30
CA ASP A 9 18.19 14.81 13.02
C ASP A 9 18.07 14.27 11.58
N VAL A 10 16.84 14.19 11.05
CA VAL A 10 16.56 13.63 9.73
C VAL A 10 15.42 14.36 9.03
N ILE A 11 15.53 14.51 7.72
CA ILE A 11 14.49 15.06 6.84
C ILE A 11 14.17 14.04 5.77
N PHE A 12 12.92 13.58 5.74
CA PHE A 12 12.41 12.72 4.68
C PHE A 12 11.94 13.56 3.51
N GLY A 13 12.61 13.42 2.36
CA GLY A 13 12.19 14.05 1.12
C GLY A 13 10.84 13.51 0.62
N ILE A 14 10.14 14.32 -0.17
CA ILE A 14 8.82 13.95 -0.75
C ILE A 14 8.89 12.63 -1.53
N ASN A 15 9.94 12.40 -2.31
CA ASN A 15 10.12 11.15 -3.05
C ASN A 15 10.12 9.92 -2.14
N TRP A 16 10.78 10.02 -0.98
CA TRP A 16 10.83 8.93 -0.01
C TRP A 16 9.45 8.69 0.63
N LEU A 17 8.74 9.77 0.97
CA LEU A 17 7.38 9.68 1.53
C LEU A 17 6.40 9.02 0.54
N ILE A 18 6.49 9.38 -0.75
CA ILE A 18 5.67 8.77 -1.81
C ILE A 18 6.01 7.29 -1.98
N PHE A 19 7.29 6.95 -2.07
CA PHE A 19 7.73 5.56 -2.26
C PHE A 19 7.26 4.64 -1.13
N ASN A 20 7.31 5.13 0.11
CA ASN A 20 6.87 4.37 1.29
C ASN A 20 5.38 4.55 1.59
N GLN A 21 4.61 5.15 0.67
CA GLN A 21 3.16 5.37 0.79
C GLN A 21 2.76 6.01 2.13
N VAL A 22 3.55 6.97 2.63
CA VAL A 22 3.31 7.64 3.91
C VAL A 22 2.20 8.68 3.76
N HIS A 23 1.19 8.64 4.65
CA HIS A 23 0.06 9.56 4.64
C HIS A 23 0.26 10.64 5.70
N ILE A 24 0.30 11.92 5.27
CA ILE A 24 0.39 13.07 6.16
C ILE A 24 -0.99 13.72 6.27
N ASN A 25 -1.55 13.77 7.49
CA ASN A 25 -2.78 14.48 7.77
C ASN A 25 -2.47 15.78 8.52
N CYS A 26 -2.49 16.90 7.79
CA CYS A 26 -2.20 18.22 8.37
C CYS A 26 -3.26 18.69 9.38
N CYS A 27 -4.54 18.32 9.18
CA CYS A 27 -5.61 18.71 10.09
C CYS A 27 -5.46 18.05 11.47
N ALA A 28 -5.19 16.74 11.47
CA ALA A 28 -4.97 15.98 12.70
C ALA A 28 -3.53 16.08 13.23
N LYS A 29 -2.61 16.67 12.47
CA LYS A 29 -1.16 16.72 12.74
C LYS A 29 -0.56 15.32 12.94
N THR A 30 -0.96 14.36 12.12
CA THR A 30 -0.49 12.98 12.19
C THR A 30 0.24 12.56 10.91
N VAL A 31 1.16 11.60 11.07
CA VAL A 31 1.85 10.92 9.98
C VAL A 31 1.60 9.43 10.15
N VAL A 32 1.01 8.81 9.12
CA VAL A 32 0.63 7.40 9.13
C VAL A 32 1.53 6.66 8.14
N PHE A 33 2.26 5.69 8.65
CA PHE A 33 3.01 4.75 7.84
C PHE A 33 2.09 3.56 7.55
N PRO A 34 1.93 3.16 6.28
CA PRO A 34 1.13 2.00 5.93
C PRO A 34 1.79 0.79 6.58
N LYS A 35 0.95 -0.04 7.22
CA LYS A 35 1.42 -1.35 7.67
C LYS A 35 1.76 -2.14 6.41
N LEU A 36 2.85 -2.91 6.45
CA LEU A 36 3.02 -3.98 5.48
C LEU A 36 1.71 -4.79 5.57
N GLU A 37 0.94 -4.81 4.49
CA GLU A 37 -0.30 -5.59 4.49
C GLU A 37 0.09 -7.01 4.90
N GLU A 38 -0.40 -7.47 6.05
CA GLU A 38 -0.58 -8.90 6.23
C GLU A 38 -1.53 -9.28 5.11
N GLU A 39 -0.99 -9.95 4.08
CA GLU A 39 -1.68 -10.52 2.92
C GLU A 39 -3.19 -10.37 3.07
N SER A 40 -3.77 -9.34 2.43
CA SER A 40 -5.20 -9.07 2.46
C SER A 40 -5.94 -10.40 2.38
N GLN A 41 -6.49 -10.89 3.50
CA GLN A 41 -6.99 -12.26 3.55
C GLN A 41 -8.19 -12.35 2.62
N LEU A 42 -7.95 -12.87 1.42
CA LEU A 42 -8.97 -13.12 0.43
C LEU A 42 -9.84 -14.25 0.98
N LEU A 43 -11.04 -13.89 1.42
CA LEU A 43 -12.03 -14.87 1.82
C LEU A 43 -12.60 -15.53 0.56
N SER A 44 -12.61 -16.85 0.56
CA SER A 44 -13.37 -17.60 -0.45
C SER A 44 -14.86 -17.26 -0.35
N THR A 45 -15.59 -17.46 -1.44
CA THR A 45 -17.05 -17.26 -1.46
C THR A 45 -17.79 -18.08 -0.39
N LYS A 46 -17.23 -19.23 0.03
CA LYS A 46 -17.77 -20.04 1.14
C LYS A 46 -17.59 -19.34 2.48
N GLN A 47 -16.39 -18.87 2.78
CA GLN A 47 -16.10 -18.15 4.03
C GLN A 47 -16.91 -16.85 4.15
N VAL A 48 -17.13 -16.15 3.03
CA VAL A 48 -18.02 -14.98 2.99
C VAL A 48 -19.45 -15.37 3.39
N LYS A 49 -19.99 -16.46 2.84
CA LYS A 49 -21.34 -16.95 3.18
C LYS A 49 -21.46 -17.37 4.66
N GLU A 50 -20.44 -18.01 5.22
CA GLU A 50 -20.43 -18.45 6.62
C GLU A 50 -20.28 -17.29 7.61
N SER A 51 -19.62 -16.20 7.20
CA SER A 51 -19.41 -15.02 8.06
C SER A 51 -20.62 -14.09 8.12
N VAL A 52 -21.53 -14.19 7.14
CA VAL A 52 -22.70 -13.32 7.03
C VAL A 52 -23.87 -13.95 7.79
N LYS A 53 -24.35 -13.26 8.82
CA LYS A 53 -25.55 -13.67 9.57
C LYS A 53 -26.80 -13.48 8.68
N GLU A 54 -27.84 -14.30 8.89
CA GLU A 54 -29.09 -14.19 8.13
C GLU A 54 -29.66 -12.75 8.22
N GLN A 55 -30.08 -12.22 7.06
CA GLN A 55 -30.67 -10.88 6.84
C GLN A 55 -29.71 -9.70 6.58
N VAL A 56 -28.64 -9.88 5.80
CA VAL A 56 -27.83 -8.76 5.29
C VAL A 56 -27.89 -8.71 3.77
N GLU A 57 -28.21 -7.54 3.21
CA GLU A 57 -28.04 -7.25 1.79
C GLU A 57 -26.55 -7.00 1.49
N LEU A 58 -25.98 -7.79 0.58
CA LEU A 58 -24.58 -7.68 0.17
C LEU A 58 -24.48 -7.08 -1.23
N PHE A 59 -23.56 -6.12 -1.40
CA PHE A 59 -23.18 -5.58 -2.69
C PHE A 59 -21.82 -6.15 -3.10
N ALA A 60 -21.73 -6.65 -4.34
CA ALA A 60 -20.47 -7.12 -4.91
C ALA A 60 -19.92 -6.08 -5.89
N VAL A 61 -18.64 -5.76 -5.76
CA VAL A 61 -17.91 -4.92 -6.71
C VAL A 61 -16.93 -5.80 -7.47
N PHE A 62 -17.00 -5.79 -8.80
CA PHE A 62 -16.08 -6.53 -9.65
C PHE A 62 -14.90 -5.63 -10.02
N ALA A 63 -13.69 -6.12 -9.74
CA ALA A 63 -12.46 -5.53 -10.22
C ALA A 63 -11.71 -6.57 -11.06
N SER A 64 -11.07 -6.12 -12.14
CA SER A 64 -10.18 -6.95 -12.95
C SER A 64 -8.75 -6.43 -12.77
N LEU A 65 -7.84 -7.33 -12.40
CA LEU A 65 -6.42 -7.03 -12.33
C LEU A 65 -5.78 -7.41 -13.67
N LYS A 66 -5.22 -6.43 -14.38
CA LYS A 66 -4.39 -6.68 -15.55
C LYS A 66 -2.95 -6.87 -15.08
N LEU A 67 -2.49 -8.12 -15.04
CA LEU A 67 -1.09 -8.41 -14.75
C LEU A 67 -0.24 -8.13 -16.00
N GLU A 68 0.51 -7.03 -15.98
CA GLU A 68 1.54 -6.79 -16.98
C GLU A 68 2.81 -7.57 -16.59
N SER A 69 3.06 -8.70 -17.25
CA SER A 69 4.30 -9.44 -17.07
C SER A 69 5.46 -8.65 -17.70
N LYS A 70 6.21 -7.89 -16.89
CA LYS A 70 7.60 -7.57 -17.26
C LYS A 70 8.44 -8.82 -17.02
N VAL A 71 8.56 -9.68 -18.04
CA VAL A 71 9.65 -10.64 -18.08
C VAL A 71 10.93 -9.81 -18.16
N LYS A 72 11.63 -9.63 -17.02
CA LYS A 72 13.04 -9.31 -17.05
C LYS A 72 13.72 -10.57 -17.54
N VAL A 73 14.04 -10.63 -18.83
CA VAL A 73 15.13 -11.48 -19.29
C VAL A 73 16.36 -10.85 -18.68
N GLU A 74 16.84 -11.38 -17.57
CA GLU A 74 18.22 -11.11 -17.18
C GLU A 74 19.07 -11.61 -18.33
N GLU A 75 19.74 -10.67 -19.00
CA GLU A 75 20.69 -10.93 -20.07
C GLU A 75 21.72 -11.92 -19.50
N LEU A 76 21.67 -13.17 -19.94
CA LEU A 76 22.67 -14.16 -19.58
C LEU A 76 24.02 -13.62 -20.06
N SER A 77 24.91 -13.27 -19.13
CA SER A 77 26.28 -12.91 -19.47
C SER A 77 26.96 -14.15 -20.03
N VAL A 78 27.13 -14.20 -21.34
CA VAL A 78 28.01 -15.17 -21.98
C VAL A 78 29.44 -14.67 -21.77
N VAL A 79 30.11 -15.23 -20.77
CA VAL A 79 31.57 -15.22 -20.64
C VAL A 79 32.04 -16.66 -20.59
#